data_AF-A0A1E3JTZ4-F1
#
_entry.id   AF-A0A1E3JTZ4-F1
#
_cell.length_a   1.000
_cell.length_b   1.000
_cell.length_c   1.000
_cell.angle_alpha   90.00
_cell.angle_beta   90.00
_cell.angle_gamma   90.00
#
_symmetry.space_group_name_H-M   'P 1'
#
loop_
_entity.id
_entity.type
_entity.pdbx_description
1 polymer ?
#
loop_
_entity_poly.entity_id
_entity_poly.type
_entity_poly.pdbx_seq_one_letter_code
_entity_poly.pdbx_strand_id
1 'polypeptide(L)'
;MDGECITCEHVLCQVHFNKSVHLCEALKFGNNLLLLKSLNLEQLASSLRPGHSCQAILPLDQDSMMRGQNNVVCPIHFGDAIQWMAKVGQGSRNSLQLDNAFVESELATIEVLAGLQGNVPHALLFLDMMSGPRLDLRIYHPDRHPSLPAPAQTFIHGLADLLISLTSQSFDKIGSFPPNLIRPAKEMVAQMTMVFPGYFNSNSLDAFELYLVDVLSARGRHDLADCVKGARLYHNLLLVENNDLDLPRMELLREIMGRPRMEREEWMEWALERFKEDVGLDKVRELAAETVV
;
A
#
# COMPACT_ATOMS: atom_id res chain seq x y z
N MET A 1 25.63 26.30 20.01
CA MET A 1 24.76 26.56 18.83
C MET A 1 24.02 25.26 18.68
N ASP A 2 22.91 25.14 19.39
CA ASP A 2 22.26 23.86 19.58
C ASP A 2 20.97 23.97 18.78
N GLY A 3 21.07 23.67 17.49
CA GLY A 3 19.94 23.61 16.59
C GLY A 3 19.62 22.16 16.30
N GLU A 4 18.34 21.83 16.17
CA GLU A 4 17.92 20.56 15.60
C GLU A 4 17.95 20.67 14.07
N CYS A 5 18.39 19.62 13.38
CA CYS A 5 18.26 19.58 11.94
C CYS A 5 16.78 19.53 11.55
N ILE A 6 16.25 20.53 10.86
CA ILE A 6 14.84 20.57 10.40
C ILE A 6 14.43 19.37 9.53
N THR A 7 15.39 18.59 9.03
CA THR A 7 15.15 17.46 8.13
C THR A 7 15.17 16.10 8.84
N CYS A 8 15.87 15.95 9.96
CA CYS A 8 15.96 14.67 10.69
C CYS A 8 15.75 14.78 12.21
N GLU A 9 15.46 15.99 12.71
CA GLU A 9 15.17 16.32 14.12
C GLU A 9 16.26 15.91 15.13
N HIS A 10 17.47 15.59 14.66
CA HIS A 10 18.60 15.30 15.55
C HIS A 10 19.30 16.59 16.01
N VAL A 11 19.70 16.60 17.29
CA VAL A 11 20.51 17.68 17.88
C VAL A 11 21.85 17.76 17.14
N LEU A 12 22.14 18.90 16.51
CA LEU A 12 23.35 19.13 15.74
C LEU A 12 24.57 19.24 16.69
N CYS A 13 25.18 18.11 17.02
CA CYS A 13 26.53 18.13 17.62
C CYS A 13 27.57 18.58 16.58
N GLN A 14 28.76 19.04 17.02
CA GLN A 14 29.81 19.52 16.11
C GLN A 14 30.22 18.50 15.03
N VAL A 15 30.02 17.20 15.28
CA VAL A 15 30.26 16.12 14.31
C VAL A 15 29.24 16.16 13.16
N HIS A 16 27.98 16.49 13.44
CA HIS A 16 26.92 16.61 12.43
C HIS A 16 27.06 17.83 11.51
N PHE A 17 27.85 18.83 11.88
CA PHE A 17 28.13 19.98 11.02
C PHE A 17 29.15 19.69 9.90
N ASN A 18 29.81 18.53 9.93
CA ASN A 18 30.73 18.16 8.85
C ASN A 18 29.94 17.67 7.62
N LYS A 19 30.04 18.42 6.51
CA LYS A 19 29.38 18.11 5.23
C LYS A 19 29.65 16.70 4.71
N SER A 20 30.75 16.05 5.11
CA SER A 20 31.06 14.68 4.72
C SER A 20 30.19 13.61 5.42
N VAL A 21 29.49 13.97 6.50
CA VAL A 21 28.70 13.04 7.34
C VAL A 21 27.19 13.35 7.28
N HIS A 22 26.80 14.56 6.90
CA HIS A 22 25.41 15.01 6.96
C HIS A 22 24.62 14.66 5.67
N LEU A 23 24.02 13.47 5.62
CA LEU A 23 23.31 12.90 4.46
C LEU A 23 21.89 13.47 4.19
N CYS A 24 21.39 14.38 5.04
CA CYS A 24 19.98 14.80 4.99
C CYS A 24 19.57 15.59 3.72
N GLU A 25 20.50 16.28 3.05
CA GLU A 25 20.21 16.94 1.76
C GLU A 25 20.13 15.93 0.60
N ALA A 26 20.93 14.86 0.64
CA ALA A 26 20.93 13.82 -0.40
C ALA A 26 19.63 12.99 -0.40
N LEU A 27 18.95 12.92 0.75
CA LEU A 27 17.66 12.26 0.92
C LEU A 27 16.50 13.06 0.30
N LYS A 28 16.62 14.38 0.16
CA LYS A 28 15.49 15.22 -0.28
C LYS A 28 15.18 15.05 -1.77
N PHE A 29 16.18 14.87 -2.63
CA PHE A 29 15.95 14.66 -4.07
C PHE A 29 17.12 13.90 -4.73
N GLY A 30 16.88 12.67 -5.18
CA GLY A 30 17.62 12.06 -6.30
C GLY A 30 18.88 11.22 -6.00
N ASN A 31 19.38 11.14 -4.75
CA ASN A 31 20.62 10.38 -4.45
C ASN A 31 20.41 9.12 -3.58
N ASN A 32 19.20 8.57 -3.53
CA ASN A 32 18.89 7.33 -2.79
C ASN A 32 19.80 6.15 -3.18
N LEU A 33 20.31 6.11 -4.41
CA LEU A 33 21.24 5.08 -4.86
C LEU A 33 22.59 5.12 -4.11
N LEU A 34 23.10 6.32 -3.80
CA LEU A 34 24.35 6.46 -3.04
C LEU A 34 24.16 6.04 -1.57
N LEU A 35 23.01 6.39 -0.99
CA LEU A 35 22.64 5.94 0.34
C LEU A 35 22.53 4.41 0.40
N LEU A 36 21.82 3.79 -0.56
CA LEU A 36 21.71 2.33 -0.65
C LEU A 36 23.08 1.66 -0.76
N LYS A 37 24.00 2.22 -1.55
CA LYS A 37 25.39 1.74 -1.65
C LYS A 37 26.14 1.88 -0.31
N SER A 38 25.87 2.92 0.46
CA SER A 38 26.50 3.13 1.77
C SER A 38 26.01 2.18 2.88
N LEU A 39 24.80 1.60 2.74
CA LEU A 39 24.23 0.69 3.73
C LEU A 39 24.95 -0.67 3.82
N ASN A 40 25.79 -1.00 2.83
CA ASN A 40 26.53 -2.26 2.75
C ASN A 40 25.68 -3.50 3.09
N LEU A 41 24.57 -3.66 2.35
CA LEU A 41 23.56 -4.71 2.59
C LEU A 41 24.16 -6.13 2.60
N GLU A 42 25.21 -6.37 1.83
CA GLU A 42 25.90 -7.67 1.77
C GLU A 42 26.63 -7.99 3.08
N GLN A 43 27.32 -7.01 3.68
CA GLN A 43 27.97 -7.20 4.97
C GLN A 43 26.92 -7.45 6.07
N LEU A 44 25.83 -6.66 6.07
CA LEU A 44 24.75 -6.83 7.03
C LEU A 44 24.10 -8.21 6.92
N ALA A 45 23.72 -8.62 5.71
CA ALA A 45 23.11 -9.93 5.46
C ALA A 45 24.05 -11.10 5.80
N SER A 46 25.35 -10.98 5.46
CA SER A 46 26.35 -11.99 5.82
C SER A 46 26.55 -12.10 7.34
N SER A 47 26.40 -11.00 8.09
CA SER A 47 26.47 -11.02 9.56
C SER A 47 25.27 -11.71 10.21
N LEU A 48 24.09 -11.59 9.60
CA LEU A 48 22.86 -12.27 10.02
C LEU A 48 22.84 -13.75 9.61
N ARG A 49 23.68 -14.13 8.64
CA ARG A 49 23.79 -15.51 8.17
C ARG A 49 25.25 -15.96 8.03
N PRO A 50 25.95 -16.20 9.16
CA PRO A 50 27.36 -16.52 9.16
C PRO A 50 27.69 -17.76 8.29
N GLY A 51 28.78 -17.69 7.54
CA GLY A 51 29.26 -18.79 6.71
C GLY A 51 28.70 -18.83 5.28
N HIS A 52 27.81 -17.92 4.91
CA HIS A 52 27.27 -17.81 3.56
C HIS A 52 27.67 -16.48 2.91
N SER A 53 28.23 -16.54 1.70
CA SER A 53 28.40 -15.35 0.87
C SER A 53 27.05 -14.91 0.29
N CYS A 54 26.87 -13.61 0.10
CA CYS A 54 25.68 -13.07 -0.52
C CYS A 54 25.99 -11.90 -1.45
N GLN A 55 25.05 -11.61 -2.35
CA GLN A 55 25.09 -10.49 -3.28
C GLN A 55 23.78 -9.73 -3.23
N ALA A 56 23.82 -8.42 -3.00
CA ALA A 56 22.65 -7.56 -3.02
C ALA A 56 22.45 -6.98 -4.42
N ILE A 57 21.24 -7.13 -4.97
CA ILE A 57 20.84 -6.53 -6.24
C ILE A 57 20.18 -5.19 -5.95
N LEU A 58 20.96 -4.12 -6.13
CA LEU A 58 20.45 -2.76 -6.04
C LEU A 58 19.72 -2.39 -7.35
N PRO A 59 18.58 -1.68 -7.30
CA PRO A 59 17.95 -1.16 -8.51
C PRO A 59 18.90 -0.21 -9.24
N LEU A 60 18.92 -0.29 -10.57
CA LEU A 60 19.85 0.48 -11.42
C LEU A 60 19.28 1.84 -11.84
N ASP A 61 17.96 1.98 -11.76
CA ASP A 61 17.22 3.13 -12.28
C ASP A 61 16.13 3.57 -11.29
N GLN A 62 15.70 4.82 -11.46
CA GLN A 62 14.71 5.45 -10.59
C GLN A 62 13.35 4.74 -10.68
N ASP A 63 12.94 4.24 -11.85
CA ASP A 63 11.65 3.53 -12.00
C ASP A 63 11.65 2.24 -11.19
N SER A 64 12.76 1.52 -11.17
CA SER A 64 12.99 0.33 -10.35
C SER A 64 12.94 0.63 -8.85
N MET A 65 13.38 1.82 -8.43
CA MET A 65 13.23 2.26 -7.05
C MET A 65 11.79 2.67 -6.70
N MET A 66 11.09 3.35 -7.61
CA MET A 66 9.72 3.85 -7.38
C MET A 66 8.67 2.72 -7.34
N ARG A 67 9.00 1.53 -7.86
CA ARG A 67 8.10 0.36 -7.83
C ARG A 67 7.68 -0.08 -6.42
N GLY A 68 8.46 0.20 -5.38
CA GLY A 68 8.10 -0.12 -4.00
C GLY A 68 7.42 1.01 -3.24
N GLN A 69 7.00 2.08 -3.93
CA GLN A 69 6.41 3.30 -3.36
C GLN A 69 7.31 3.89 -2.27
N ASN A 70 7.01 3.60 -0.99
CA ASN A 70 7.73 4.13 0.16
C ASN A 70 9.02 3.37 0.49
N ASN A 71 9.24 2.20 -0.10
CA ASN A 71 10.41 1.35 0.15
C ASN A 71 11.14 1.02 -1.15
N VAL A 72 12.47 1.02 -1.12
CA VAL A 72 13.27 0.35 -2.14
C VAL A 72 13.43 -1.11 -1.76
N VAL A 73 13.10 -2.00 -2.68
CA VAL A 73 13.21 -3.44 -2.50
C VAL A 73 14.47 -3.95 -3.20
N CYS A 74 15.45 -4.46 -2.43
CA CYS A 74 16.69 -5.03 -2.97
C CYS A 74 16.74 -6.54 -2.70
N PRO A 75 16.65 -7.40 -3.74
CA PRO A 75 16.89 -8.84 -3.57
C PRO A 75 18.33 -9.11 -3.10
N ILE A 76 18.52 -10.09 -2.22
CA ILE A 76 19.83 -10.55 -1.77
C ILE A 76 19.93 -12.05 -2.07
N HIS A 77 20.90 -12.44 -2.90
CA HIS A 77 21.12 -13.83 -3.28
C HIS A 77 22.29 -14.43 -2.50
N PHE A 78 22.04 -15.52 -1.79
CA PHE A 78 23.10 -16.27 -1.11
C PHE A 78 23.67 -17.36 -2.02
N GLY A 79 24.93 -17.73 -1.77
CA GLY A 79 25.63 -18.77 -2.55
C GLY A 79 24.99 -20.16 -2.49
N ASP A 80 24.06 -20.39 -1.58
CA ASP A 80 23.34 -21.66 -1.40
C ASP A 80 21.89 -21.62 -1.94
N ALA A 81 21.64 -20.73 -2.90
CA ALA A 81 20.36 -20.53 -3.57
C ALA A 81 19.21 -19.98 -2.70
N ILE A 82 19.47 -19.64 -1.44
CA ILE A 82 18.50 -18.88 -0.64
C ILE A 82 18.47 -17.43 -1.15
N GLN A 83 17.27 -16.87 -1.24
CA GLN A 83 17.05 -15.47 -1.57
C GLN A 83 16.41 -14.77 -0.38
N TRP A 84 16.97 -13.62 -0.01
CA TRP A 84 16.38 -12.67 0.91
C TRP A 84 15.94 -11.44 0.13
N MET A 85 15.16 -10.59 0.78
CA MET A 85 14.78 -9.30 0.24
C MET A 85 15.07 -8.24 1.31
N ALA A 86 15.46 -7.05 0.87
CA ALA A 86 15.76 -5.92 1.72
C ALA A 86 14.74 -4.84 1.43
N LYS A 87 14.02 -4.36 2.43
CA LYS A 87 13.18 -3.16 2.31
C LYS A 87 13.90 -2.00 2.95
N VAL A 88 14.28 -1.03 2.14
CA VAL A 88 14.93 0.19 2.60
C VAL A 88 13.97 1.35 2.43
N GLY A 89 13.54 1.96 3.54
CA GLY A 89 12.66 3.12 3.49
C GLY A 89 13.28 4.26 2.69
N GLN A 90 12.49 4.89 1.82
CA GLN A 90 12.92 6.07 1.05
C GLN A 90 12.94 7.36 1.88
N GLY A 91 12.71 7.26 3.20
CA GLY A 91 12.46 8.38 4.10
C GLY A 91 10.99 8.80 4.04
N SER A 92 10.27 8.70 5.15
CA SER A 92 8.94 9.28 5.25
C SER A 92 9.05 10.76 5.67
N ARG A 93 7.96 11.53 5.56
CA ARG A 93 7.87 12.86 6.18
C ARG A 93 7.58 12.79 7.69
N ASN A 94 7.55 11.59 8.26
CA ASN A 94 7.20 11.37 9.65
C ASN A 94 8.45 11.37 10.53
N SER A 95 8.24 11.49 11.84
CA SER A 95 9.30 11.28 12.84
C SER A 95 9.84 9.85 12.79
N LEU A 96 11.13 9.67 13.13
CA LEU A 96 11.76 8.34 13.25
C LEU A 96 10.99 7.39 14.18
N GLN A 97 10.37 7.92 15.25
CA GLN A 97 9.56 7.14 16.17
C GLN A 97 8.34 6.52 15.48
N LEU A 98 7.68 7.28 14.60
CA LEU A 98 6.51 6.80 13.88
C LEU A 98 6.90 5.78 12.81
N ASP A 99 8.02 5.99 12.12
CA ASP A 99 8.55 5.02 11.17
C ASP A 99 8.86 3.68 11.86
N ASN A 100 9.54 3.72 13.02
CA ASN A 100 9.80 2.51 13.80
C ASN A 100 8.49 1.82 14.27
N ALA A 101 7.47 2.60 14.66
CA ALA A 101 6.19 2.03 15.05
C ALA A 101 5.47 1.32 13.88
N PHE A 102 5.55 1.87 12.66
CA PHE A 102 5.02 1.19 11.47
C PHE A 102 5.76 -0.12 11.19
N VAL A 103 7.08 -0.11 11.33
CA VAL A 103 7.93 -1.30 11.20
C VAL A 103 7.55 -2.38 12.21
N GLU A 104 7.47 -2.03 13.50
CA GLU A 104 7.10 -2.96 14.56
C GLU A 104 5.69 -3.53 14.34
N SER A 105 4.75 -2.69 13.89
CA SER A 105 3.40 -3.14 13.54
C SER A 105 3.39 -4.10 12.35
N GLU A 106 4.22 -3.86 11.32
CA GLU A 106 4.34 -4.77 10.17
C GLU A 106 4.91 -6.13 10.60
N LEU A 107 5.97 -6.13 11.42
CA LEU A 107 6.58 -7.35 11.96
C LEU A 107 5.60 -8.17 12.80
N ALA A 108 4.89 -7.53 13.73
CA ALA A 108 3.88 -8.19 14.55
C ALA A 108 2.77 -8.81 13.68
N THR A 109 2.36 -8.11 12.62
CA THR A 109 1.36 -8.63 11.67
C THR A 109 1.87 -9.88 10.95
N ILE A 110 3.11 -9.84 10.45
CA ILE A 110 3.74 -10.97 9.76
C ILE A 110 3.85 -12.20 10.69
N GLU A 111 4.23 -12.01 11.95
CA GLU A 111 4.31 -13.11 12.92
C GLU A 111 2.95 -13.77 13.15
N VAL A 112 1.88 -12.99 13.27
CA VAL A 112 0.53 -13.55 13.38
C VAL A 112 0.15 -14.31 12.12
N LEU A 113 0.40 -13.73 10.95
CA LEU A 113 0.11 -14.37 9.67
C LEU A 113 0.88 -15.70 9.52
N ALA A 114 2.11 -15.78 10.02
CA ALA A 114 2.93 -16.99 10.00
C ALA A 114 2.29 -18.12 10.83
N GLY A 115 1.61 -17.76 11.92
CA GLY A 115 0.83 -18.70 12.72
C GLY A 115 -0.43 -19.24 12.01
N LEU A 116 -0.93 -18.57 10.98
CA LEU A 116 -2.16 -18.92 10.26
C LEU A 116 -1.94 -19.88 9.08
N GLN A 117 -0.80 -20.59 9.03
CA GLN A 117 -0.43 -21.52 7.95
C GLN A 117 -0.29 -20.85 6.56
N GLY A 118 -0.17 -19.52 6.52
CA GLY A 118 0.15 -18.79 5.30
C GLY A 118 1.64 -18.90 4.97
N ASN A 119 1.96 -19.01 3.67
CA ASN A 119 3.30 -18.71 3.17
C ASN A 119 3.51 -17.19 3.25
N VAL A 120 3.87 -16.71 4.44
CA VAL A 120 4.20 -15.31 4.67
C VAL A 120 5.72 -15.12 4.81
N PRO A 121 6.23 -13.90 4.60
CA PRO A 121 7.63 -13.60 4.84
C PRO A 121 8.04 -14.01 6.26
N HIS A 122 9.28 -14.45 6.43
CA HIS A 122 9.86 -14.60 7.77
C HIS A 122 10.81 -13.43 7.99
N ALA A 123 10.46 -12.53 8.92
CA ALA A 123 11.28 -11.37 9.21
C ALA A 123 12.33 -11.73 10.29
N LEU A 124 13.61 -11.59 9.95
CA LEU A 124 14.75 -11.94 10.83
C LEU A 124 15.41 -10.72 11.49
N LEU A 125 15.46 -9.60 10.77
CA LEU A 125 15.78 -8.25 11.21
C LEU A 125 15.21 -7.32 10.10
N PHE A 126 15.29 -5.99 10.17
CA PHE A 126 14.74 -5.10 9.13
C PHE A 126 15.45 -5.20 7.76
N LEU A 127 15.17 -6.32 7.08
CA LEU A 127 15.53 -6.85 5.77
C LEU A 127 14.47 -7.95 5.52
N ASP A 128 13.34 -7.58 4.92
CA ASP A 128 12.15 -8.42 4.74
C ASP A 128 12.35 -9.57 3.75
N MET A 129 12.32 -10.83 4.19
CA MET A 129 12.70 -11.99 3.37
C MET A 129 11.50 -12.78 2.83
N MET A 130 11.41 -12.90 1.51
CA MET A 130 10.40 -13.74 0.84
C MET A 130 11.02 -14.96 0.15
N SER A 131 10.41 -16.13 0.35
CA SER A 131 10.60 -17.31 -0.51
C SER A 131 9.23 -17.83 -0.95
N GLY A 132 9.02 -17.99 -2.25
CA GLY A 132 7.77 -18.52 -2.81
C GLY A 132 7.64 -18.27 -4.31
N PRO A 133 6.90 -19.13 -5.05
CA PRO A 133 6.66 -18.92 -6.48
C PRO A 133 5.85 -17.63 -6.70
N ARG A 134 6.25 -16.82 -7.68
CA ARG A 134 5.44 -15.67 -8.13
C ARG A 134 4.15 -16.18 -8.76
N LEU A 135 3.01 -15.73 -8.24
CA LEU A 135 1.71 -16.00 -8.85
C LEU A 135 1.53 -15.05 -10.06
N ASP A 136 1.75 -15.54 -11.27
CA ASP A 136 1.45 -14.79 -12.51
C ASP A 136 -0.07 -14.83 -12.77
N LEU A 137 -0.82 -14.01 -12.01
CA LEU A 137 -2.22 -13.74 -12.28
C LEU A 137 -2.30 -12.79 -13.49
N ARG A 138 -2.15 -13.34 -14.69
CA ARG A 138 -2.49 -12.59 -15.92
C ARG A 138 -3.93 -12.11 -15.79
N ILE A 139 -4.12 -10.80 -15.91
CA ILE A 139 -5.40 -10.09 -15.77
C ILE A 139 -6.44 -10.78 -16.65
N TYR A 140 -7.32 -11.56 -16.02
CA TYR A 140 -8.41 -12.23 -16.70
C TYR A 140 -9.55 -11.22 -16.84
N HIS A 141 -9.94 -10.92 -18.08
CA HIS A 141 -11.04 -9.98 -18.31
C HIS A 141 -12.37 -10.61 -17.84
N PRO A 142 -13.18 -9.92 -17.03
CA PRO A 142 -14.22 -10.55 -16.21
C PRO A 142 -15.55 -10.77 -16.94
N ASP A 143 -15.64 -10.47 -18.23
CA ASP A 143 -16.93 -10.31 -18.92
C ASP A 143 -17.76 -11.61 -19.06
N ARG A 144 -17.29 -12.77 -18.54
CA ARG A 144 -18.06 -14.02 -18.55
C ARG A 144 -17.86 -14.87 -17.30
N HIS A 145 -18.89 -14.82 -16.47
CA HIS A 145 -19.15 -15.56 -15.25
C HIS A 145 -20.01 -16.85 -15.24
N PRO A 146 -19.62 -18.07 -15.69
CA PRO A 146 -20.18 -19.26 -15.04
C PRO A 146 -19.19 -20.19 -14.32
N SER A 147 -17.87 -20.17 -14.55
CA SER A 147 -16.90 -20.92 -13.71
C SER A 147 -15.42 -20.52 -13.91
N LEU A 148 -14.67 -20.26 -12.82
CA LEU A 148 -13.38 -19.56 -12.90
C LEU A 148 -12.37 -20.59 -13.38
N PRO A 149 -11.26 -20.20 -14.03
CA PRO A 149 -10.19 -21.16 -14.26
C PRO A 149 -9.80 -21.83 -12.93
N ALA A 150 -9.57 -23.14 -12.92
CA ALA A 150 -9.28 -23.89 -11.68
C ALA A 150 -8.16 -23.24 -10.82
N PRO A 151 -7.06 -22.70 -11.38
CA PRO A 151 -6.06 -21.99 -10.57
C PRO A 151 -6.62 -20.75 -9.84
N ALA A 152 -7.52 -20.01 -10.49
CA ALA A 152 -8.17 -18.85 -9.88
C ALA A 152 -9.15 -19.29 -8.77
N GLN A 153 -9.89 -20.38 -8.97
CA GLN A 153 -10.73 -20.95 -7.92
C GLN A 153 -9.90 -21.36 -6.70
N THR A 154 -8.79 -22.09 -6.91
CA THR A 154 -7.87 -22.49 -5.84
C THR A 154 -7.33 -21.28 -5.07
N PHE A 155 -6.94 -20.23 -5.79
CA PHE A 155 -6.50 -18.98 -5.18
C PHE A 155 -7.61 -18.35 -4.32
N ILE A 156 -8.84 -18.22 -4.85
CA ILE A 156 -9.97 -17.62 -4.11
C ILE A 156 -10.36 -18.45 -2.89
N HIS A 157 -10.31 -19.78 -2.98
CA HIS A 157 -10.52 -20.64 -1.82
C HIS A 157 -9.46 -20.41 -0.73
N GLY A 158 -8.18 -20.33 -1.12
CA GLY A 158 -7.08 -20.03 -0.19
C GLY A 158 -7.22 -18.64 0.44
N LEU A 159 -7.62 -17.63 -0.36
CA LEU A 159 -7.90 -16.29 0.15
C LEU A 159 -9.06 -16.30 1.14
N ALA A 160 -10.15 -17.02 0.85
CA ALA A 160 -11.26 -17.16 1.78
C ALA A 160 -10.85 -17.88 3.07
N ASP A 161 -10.00 -18.92 3.01
CA ASP A 161 -9.48 -19.60 4.21
C ASP A 161 -8.63 -18.65 5.07
N LEU A 162 -7.79 -17.83 4.42
CA LEU A 162 -7.00 -16.79 5.08
C LEU A 162 -7.88 -15.74 5.76
N LEU A 163 -8.88 -15.18 5.06
CA LEU A 163 -9.78 -14.16 5.61
C LEU A 163 -10.57 -14.70 6.81
N ILE A 164 -11.07 -15.94 6.72
CA ILE A 164 -11.76 -16.61 7.82
C ILE A 164 -10.81 -16.77 9.01
N SER A 165 -9.60 -17.26 8.78
CA SER A 165 -8.59 -17.46 9.82
C SER A 165 -8.20 -16.14 10.49
N LEU A 166 -8.02 -15.07 9.71
CA LEU A 166 -7.73 -13.72 10.22
C LEU A 166 -8.83 -13.21 11.16
N THR A 167 -10.09 -13.38 10.77
CA THR A 167 -11.22 -12.90 11.61
C THR A 167 -11.42 -13.68 12.90
N SER A 168 -10.79 -14.84 13.04
CA SER A 168 -10.76 -15.61 14.29
C SER A 168 -9.69 -15.15 15.27
N GLN A 169 -8.75 -14.31 14.82
CA GLN A 169 -7.70 -13.76 15.67
C GLN A 169 -8.21 -12.53 16.42
N SER A 170 -7.71 -12.35 17.65
CA SER A 170 -7.95 -11.13 18.41
C SER A 170 -7.19 -9.95 17.79
N PHE A 171 -7.80 -8.77 17.79
CA PHE A 171 -7.18 -7.55 17.27
C PHE A 171 -5.84 -7.23 17.95
N ASP A 172 -5.74 -7.51 19.26
CA ASP A 172 -4.50 -7.36 20.04
C ASP A 172 -3.30 -8.10 19.46
N LYS A 173 -3.54 -9.10 18.59
CA LYS A 173 -2.48 -9.84 17.90
C LYS A 173 -2.16 -9.22 16.53
N ILE A 174 -3.16 -8.77 15.78
CA ILE A 174 -3.01 -8.36 14.37
C ILE A 174 -2.67 -6.86 14.21
N GLY A 175 -2.86 -6.05 15.24
CA GLY A 175 -2.67 -4.61 15.10
C GLY A 175 -2.63 -3.90 16.44
N SER A 176 -1.58 -4.13 17.22
CA SER A 176 -1.20 -3.22 18.30
C SER A 176 -0.64 -1.91 17.70
N PHE A 177 -1.50 -1.16 17.01
CA PHE A 177 -1.33 0.26 16.80
C PHE A 177 -1.55 0.99 18.13
N PRO A 178 -0.98 2.18 18.33
CA PRO A 178 -1.31 3.00 19.50
C PRO A 178 -2.85 3.17 19.59
N PRO A 179 -3.42 3.16 20.81
CA PRO A 179 -4.86 2.96 21.08
C PRO A 179 -5.82 3.97 20.43
N ASN A 180 -5.31 4.98 19.74
CA ASN A 180 -6.09 6.05 19.12
C ASN A 180 -6.35 5.85 17.60
N LEU A 181 -5.84 4.76 17.00
CA LEU A 181 -5.94 4.48 15.55
C LEU A 181 -6.67 3.15 15.23
N ILE A 182 -7.44 2.62 16.18
CA ILE A 182 -8.15 1.35 16.03
C ILE A 182 -9.22 1.48 14.94
N ARG A 183 -8.93 0.94 13.74
CA ARG A 183 -9.96 0.66 12.74
C ARG A 183 -10.63 -0.68 13.06
N PRO A 184 -11.96 -0.80 12.96
CA PRO A 184 -12.64 -2.09 13.13
C PRO A 184 -12.09 -3.15 12.18
N ALA A 185 -11.93 -4.40 12.63
CA ALA A 185 -11.46 -5.53 11.82
C ALA A 185 -12.22 -5.69 10.48
N LYS A 186 -13.49 -5.26 10.43
CA LYS A 186 -14.31 -5.25 9.21
C LYS A 186 -13.77 -4.33 8.12
N GLU A 187 -13.17 -3.19 8.49
CA GLU A 187 -12.56 -2.26 7.53
C GLU A 187 -11.27 -2.84 6.94
N MET A 188 -10.46 -3.53 7.75
CA MET A 188 -9.27 -4.23 7.25
C MET A 188 -9.64 -5.34 6.27
N VAL A 189 -10.66 -6.15 6.60
CA VAL A 189 -11.17 -7.18 5.69
C VAL A 189 -11.65 -6.56 4.38
N ALA A 190 -12.42 -5.46 4.43
CA ALA A 190 -12.90 -4.78 3.23
C ALA A 190 -11.73 -4.32 2.33
N GLN A 191 -10.66 -3.78 2.90
CA GLN A 191 -9.46 -3.40 2.15
C GLN A 191 -8.71 -4.60 1.58
N MET A 192 -8.64 -5.71 2.30
CA MET A 192 -7.95 -6.94 1.88
C MET A 192 -8.75 -7.78 0.87
N THR A 193 -10.07 -7.60 0.78
CA THR A 193 -10.93 -8.41 -0.10
C THR A 193 -10.87 -8.03 -1.57
N MET A 194 -10.18 -6.93 -1.92
CA MET A 194 -10.02 -6.57 -3.32
C MET A 194 -8.96 -7.42 -3.98
N VAL A 195 -9.39 -8.24 -4.94
CA VAL A 195 -8.49 -9.16 -5.63
C VAL A 195 -7.72 -8.47 -6.75
N PHE A 196 -8.23 -7.37 -7.33
CA PHE A 196 -7.55 -6.70 -8.45
C PHE A 196 -7.78 -5.17 -8.54
N PRO A 197 -6.73 -4.37 -8.83
CA PRO A 197 -6.79 -2.91 -8.98
C PRO A 197 -7.39 -2.43 -10.31
N GLY A 198 -8.10 -3.29 -11.05
CA GLY A 198 -8.41 -3.05 -12.46
C GLY A 198 -9.48 -2.00 -12.76
N TYR A 199 -10.35 -1.64 -11.81
CA TYR A 199 -11.53 -0.82 -12.12
C TYR A 199 -11.90 0.10 -10.97
N PHE A 200 -11.43 1.35 -11.05
CA PHE A 200 -11.63 2.39 -10.03
C PHE A 200 -12.93 3.20 -10.18
N ASN A 201 -13.89 2.76 -11.00
CA ASN A 201 -15.05 3.60 -11.41
C ASN A 201 -16.40 2.87 -11.36
N SER A 202 -16.54 1.84 -10.52
CA SER A 202 -17.81 1.12 -10.37
C SER A 202 -17.93 0.52 -8.98
N ASN A 203 -19.13 0.54 -8.40
CA ASN A 203 -19.43 -0.25 -7.19
C ASN A 203 -19.81 -1.70 -7.51
N SER A 204 -19.85 -2.09 -8.80
CA SER A 204 -20.13 -3.47 -9.20
C SER A 204 -18.95 -4.38 -8.86
N LEU A 205 -19.27 -5.56 -8.33
CA LEU A 205 -18.27 -6.61 -8.09
C LEU A 205 -17.85 -7.27 -9.40
N ASP A 206 -16.57 -7.61 -9.51
CA ASP A 206 -16.07 -8.44 -10.60
C ASP A 206 -16.31 -9.94 -10.36
N ALA A 207 -15.95 -10.77 -11.36
CA ALA A 207 -16.15 -12.21 -11.29
C ALA A 207 -15.38 -12.89 -10.14
N PHE A 208 -14.21 -12.37 -9.75
CA PHE A 208 -13.43 -12.92 -8.63
C PHE A 208 -14.09 -12.57 -7.30
N GLU A 209 -14.57 -11.33 -7.16
CA GLU A 209 -15.27 -10.86 -5.96
C GLU A 209 -16.60 -11.58 -5.76
N LEU A 210 -17.39 -11.76 -6.83
CA LEU A 210 -18.62 -12.56 -6.79
C LEU A 210 -18.33 -14.01 -6.39
N TYR A 211 -17.29 -14.62 -6.98
CA TYR A 211 -16.90 -15.97 -6.61
C TYR A 211 -16.41 -16.06 -5.16
N LEU A 212 -15.69 -15.06 -4.65
CA LEU A 212 -15.27 -14.98 -3.25
C LEU A 212 -16.48 -14.84 -2.31
N VAL A 213 -17.48 -14.03 -2.68
CA VAL A 213 -18.77 -13.91 -1.96
C VAL A 213 -19.46 -15.27 -1.84
N ASP A 214 -19.51 -16.03 -2.95
CA ASP A 214 -20.13 -17.35 -2.98
C ASP A 214 -19.36 -18.35 -2.08
N VAL A 215 -18.03 -18.38 -2.18
CA VAL A 215 -17.18 -19.27 -1.35
C VAL A 215 -17.34 -18.95 0.14
N LEU A 216 -17.32 -17.67 0.52
CA LEU A 216 -17.50 -17.25 1.92
C LEU A 216 -18.89 -17.59 2.44
N SER A 217 -19.93 -17.36 1.62
CA SER A 217 -21.32 -17.70 1.96
C SER A 217 -21.50 -19.21 2.14
N ALA A 218 -20.93 -20.01 1.24
CA ALA A 218 -20.97 -21.47 1.32
C ALA A 218 -20.25 -22.01 2.57
N ARG A 219 -19.26 -21.28 3.10
CA ARG A 219 -18.56 -21.59 4.34
C ARG A 219 -19.25 -21.02 5.60
N GLY A 220 -20.47 -20.50 5.48
CA GLY A 220 -21.25 -19.94 6.59
C GLY A 220 -20.77 -18.59 7.10
N ARG A 221 -19.92 -17.88 6.33
CA ARG A 221 -19.35 -16.57 6.68
C ARG A 221 -20.00 -15.45 5.88
N HIS A 222 -21.32 -15.35 6.02
CA HIS A 222 -22.13 -14.31 5.38
C HIS A 222 -21.69 -12.90 5.79
N ASP A 223 -21.17 -12.73 7.01
CA ASP A 223 -20.59 -11.48 7.50
C ASP A 223 -19.40 -11.01 6.63
N LEU A 224 -18.51 -11.92 6.23
CA LEU A 224 -17.39 -11.60 5.35
C LEU A 224 -17.84 -11.44 3.90
N ALA A 225 -18.79 -12.26 3.45
CA ALA A 225 -19.39 -12.10 2.13
C ALA A 225 -20.03 -10.72 1.97
N ASP A 226 -20.72 -10.21 2.99
CA ASP A 226 -21.29 -8.87 2.98
C ASP A 226 -20.21 -7.78 3.03
N CYS A 227 -19.09 -8.01 3.72
CA CYS A 227 -17.93 -7.12 3.65
C CYS A 227 -17.38 -7.02 2.22
N VAL A 228 -17.23 -8.13 1.50
CA VAL A 228 -16.79 -8.12 0.09
C VAL A 228 -17.78 -7.34 -0.78
N LYS A 229 -19.09 -7.55 -0.60
CA LYS A 229 -20.13 -6.80 -1.33
C LYS A 229 -20.05 -5.29 -1.10
N GLY A 230 -19.71 -4.88 0.11
CA GLY A 230 -19.53 -3.47 0.48
C GLY A 230 -18.13 -2.92 0.19
N ALA A 231 -17.13 -3.76 -0.13
CA ALA A 231 -15.73 -3.36 -0.17
C ALA A 231 -15.45 -2.27 -1.22
N ARG A 232 -16.10 -2.36 -2.39
CA ARG A 232 -15.99 -1.34 -3.45
C ARG A 232 -16.39 0.04 -2.95
N LEU A 233 -17.51 0.15 -2.24
CA LEU A 233 -17.97 1.40 -1.64
C LEU A 233 -16.92 1.99 -0.68
N TYR A 234 -16.41 1.19 0.26
CA TYR A 234 -15.41 1.66 1.22
C TYR A 234 -14.12 2.10 0.54
N HIS A 235 -13.65 1.34 -0.44
CA HIS A 235 -12.44 1.69 -1.17
C HIS A 235 -12.61 2.97 -1.99
N ASN A 236 -13.74 3.10 -2.66
CA ASN A 236 -14.10 4.29 -3.42
C ASN A 236 -14.13 5.55 -2.53
N LEU A 237 -14.64 5.44 -1.30
CA LEU A 237 -14.56 6.51 -0.30
C LEU A 237 -13.11 6.83 0.13
N LEU A 238 -12.27 5.81 0.34
CA LEU A 238 -10.85 6.00 0.70
C LEU A 238 -10.05 6.68 -0.43
N LEU A 239 -10.37 6.38 -1.68
CA LEU A 239 -9.73 7.01 -2.84
C LEU A 239 -10.08 8.48 -2.97
N VAL A 240 -11.31 8.85 -2.62
CA VAL A 240 -11.76 10.24 -2.57
C VAL A 240 -11.04 11.01 -1.48
N GLU A 241 -10.85 10.42 -0.30
CA GLU A 241 -10.23 11.10 0.85
C GLU A 241 -8.76 11.49 0.59
N ASN A 242 -8.03 10.67 -0.17
CA ASN A 242 -6.57 10.79 -0.31
C ASN A 242 -6.11 11.38 -1.65
N ASN A 243 -7.02 11.84 -2.51
CA ASN A 243 -6.67 12.36 -3.83
C ASN A 243 -7.48 13.61 -4.17
N ASP A 244 -6.96 14.40 -5.10
CA ASP A 244 -7.75 15.46 -5.71
C ASP A 244 -9.00 14.88 -6.39
N LEU A 245 -10.12 15.58 -6.23
CA LEU A 245 -11.40 15.22 -6.82
C LEU A 245 -11.38 15.49 -8.33
N ASP A 246 -11.04 14.48 -9.12
CA ASP A 246 -11.27 14.48 -10.56
C ASP A 246 -12.70 14.00 -10.90
N LEU A 247 -13.11 14.18 -12.16
CA LEU A 247 -14.45 13.81 -12.60
C LEU A 247 -14.76 12.31 -12.35
N PRO A 248 -13.87 11.35 -12.65
CA PRO A 248 -14.09 9.94 -12.28
C PRO A 248 -14.42 9.73 -10.80
N ARG A 249 -13.68 10.35 -9.88
CA ARG A 249 -13.95 10.25 -8.43
C ARG A 249 -15.23 10.96 -8.01
N MET A 250 -15.59 12.07 -8.67
CA MET A 250 -16.86 12.75 -8.42
C MET A 250 -18.05 11.89 -8.85
N GLU A 251 -17.98 11.22 -10.00
CA GLU A 251 -19.02 10.30 -10.45
C GLU A 251 -19.17 9.11 -9.52
N LEU A 252 -18.06 8.62 -8.97
CA LEU A 252 -18.05 7.59 -7.94
C LEU A 252 -18.80 8.02 -6.68
N LEU A 253 -18.53 9.23 -6.17
CA LEU A 253 -19.27 9.80 -5.05
C LEU A 253 -20.77 9.95 -5.34
N ARG A 254 -21.13 10.32 -6.57
CA ARG A 254 -22.53 10.42 -6.98
C ARG A 254 -23.20 9.06 -6.92
N GLU A 255 -22.58 8.03 -7.48
CA GLU A 255 -23.08 6.66 -7.42
C GLU A 255 -23.30 6.21 -5.97
N ILE A 256 -22.33 6.46 -5.09
CA ILE A 256 -22.40 6.17 -3.65
C ILE A 256 -23.59 6.87 -2.98
N MET A 257 -23.84 8.13 -3.36
CA MET A 257 -24.97 8.92 -2.84
C MET A 257 -26.30 8.62 -3.53
N GLY A 258 -26.36 7.65 -4.46
CA GLY A 258 -27.56 7.34 -5.24
C GLY A 258 -27.96 8.45 -6.22
N ARG A 259 -27.00 9.25 -6.69
CA ARG A 259 -27.20 10.31 -7.68
C ARG A 259 -26.91 9.77 -9.09
N PRO A 260 -27.63 10.25 -10.12
CA PRO A 260 -27.39 9.82 -11.49
C PRO A 260 -26.01 10.28 -11.96
N ARG A 261 -25.38 9.44 -12.80
CA ARG A 261 -24.13 9.81 -13.48
C ARG A 261 -24.35 11.03 -14.38
N MET A 262 -23.38 11.93 -14.45
CA MET A 262 -23.39 13.06 -15.37
C MET A 262 -22.20 12.98 -16.31
N GLU A 263 -22.39 13.38 -17.57
CA GLU A 263 -21.27 13.57 -18.48
C GLU A 263 -20.47 14.81 -18.09
N ARG A 264 -19.22 14.92 -18.55
CA ARG A 264 -18.32 16.01 -18.15
C ARG A 264 -18.92 17.38 -18.39
N GLU A 265 -19.49 17.59 -19.56
CA GLU A 265 -20.07 18.86 -19.99
C GLU A 265 -21.31 19.19 -19.14
N GLU A 266 -22.20 18.22 -18.92
CA GLU A 266 -23.38 18.36 -18.05
C GLU A 266 -22.98 18.67 -16.61
N TRP A 267 -21.95 17.99 -16.10
CA TRP A 267 -21.41 18.23 -14.77
C TRP A 267 -20.85 19.64 -14.65
N MET A 268 -20.10 20.11 -15.65
CA MET A 268 -19.54 21.46 -15.65
C MET A 268 -20.63 22.52 -15.69
N GLU A 269 -21.63 22.37 -16.56
CA GLU A 269 -22.78 23.29 -16.60
C GLU A 269 -23.52 23.32 -15.27
N TRP A 270 -23.83 22.14 -14.71
CA TRP A 270 -24.48 22.02 -13.41
C TRP A 270 -23.65 22.67 -12.29
N ALA A 271 -22.34 22.42 -12.24
CA ALA A 271 -21.46 22.95 -11.21
C ALA A 271 -21.32 24.47 -11.33
N LEU A 272 -21.13 24.99 -12.55
CA LEU A 272 -21.03 26.44 -12.79
C LEU A 272 -22.30 27.17 -12.38
N GLU A 273 -23.48 26.61 -12.68
CA GLU A 273 -24.75 27.21 -12.27
C GLU A 273 -24.98 27.07 -10.76
N ARG A 274 -24.73 25.89 -10.18
CA ARG A 274 -24.96 25.59 -8.76
C ARG A 274 -24.09 26.43 -7.83
N PHE A 275 -22.86 26.68 -8.24
CA PHE A 275 -21.83 27.39 -7.47
C PHE A 275 -21.51 28.77 -8.05
N LYS A 276 -22.38 29.36 -8.88
CA LYS A 276 -22.15 30.66 -9.53
C LYS A 276 -21.92 31.84 -8.57
N GLU A 277 -22.35 31.72 -7.32
CA GLU A 277 -22.18 32.71 -6.26
C GLU A 277 -21.05 32.34 -5.27
N ASP A 278 -20.35 31.22 -5.50
CA ASP A 278 -19.26 30.77 -4.65
C ASP A 278 -17.98 31.58 -4.92
N VAL A 279 -17.47 32.27 -3.90
CA VAL A 279 -16.27 33.11 -3.99
C VAL A 279 -15.02 32.32 -4.42
N GLY A 280 -14.98 31.02 -4.14
CA GLY A 280 -13.91 30.14 -4.59
C GLY A 280 -13.94 29.90 -6.10
N LEU A 281 -15.12 29.84 -6.71
CA LEU A 281 -15.28 29.65 -8.17
C LEU A 281 -14.72 30.85 -8.95
N ASP A 282 -14.93 32.07 -8.46
CA ASP A 282 -14.39 33.28 -9.09
C ASP A 282 -12.85 33.28 -9.10
N LYS A 283 -12.22 32.86 -7.99
CA LYS A 283 -10.75 32.71 -7.94
C LYS A 283 -10.23 31.70 -8.95
N VAL A 284 -10.93 30.58 -9.14
CA VAL A 284 -10.55 29.57 -10.14
C VAL A 284 -10.67 30.14 -11.56
N ARG A 285 -11.71 30.94 -11.84
CA ARG A 285 -11.89 31.62 -13.13
C ARG A 285 -10.77 32.63 -13.41
N GLU A 286 -10.38 33.42 -12.42
CA GLU A 286 -9.26 34.37 -12.52
C GLU A 286 -7.94 33.65 -12.85
N LEU A 287 -7.60 32.60 -12.09
CA LEU A 287 -6.40 31.79 -12.33
C LEU A 287 -6.40 31.14 -13.72
N ALA A 288 -7.55 30.64 -14.17
CA ALA A 288 -7.68 30.04 -15.50
C ALA A 288 -7.46 31.07 -16.62
N ALA A 289 -7.91 32.31 -16.44
CA ALA A 289 -7.70 33.39 -17.41
C ALA A 289 -6.23 33.81 -17.53
N GLU A 290 -5.47 33.76 -16.43
CA GLU A 290 -4.04 34.09 -16.40
C GLU A 290 -3.15 33.04 -17.09
N THR A 291 -3.60 31.78 -17.16
CA THR A 291 -2.81 30.66 -17.71
C THR A 291 -2.86 30.58 -19.25
N VAL A 292 -3.72 31.37 -19.90
CA VAL A 292 -3.94 31.36 -21.36
C VAL A 292 -3.07 32.41 -22.09
N VAL A 293 -2.20 33.12 -21.37
CA VAL A 293 -1.24 34.13 -21.89
C VAL A 293 0.16 33.54 -22.00
#